data_AF-P92929-F1
#
_entry.id   AF-P92929-F1
#
_cell.length_a   1.000
_cell.length_b   1.000
_cell.length_c   1.000
_cell.angle_alpha   90.00
_cell.angle_beta   90.00
_cell.angle_gamma   90.00
#
_symmetry.space_group_name_H-M   'P 1'
#
loop_
_entity.id
_entity.type
_entity.pdbx_description
1 polymer ?
#
loop_
_entity_poly.entity_id
_entity_poly.type
_entity_poly.pdbx_seq_one_letter_code
_entity_poly.pdbx_strand_id
1 'polypeptide(L)'
;HDIYSIEDLAHVIYDLKQINPDCRVCVKLVAQSGVGTVAAGVAKAKADIILIAGGVGGTGASAQTSIKYAGLPWEMGLAEAHQVLSLNNLRDKVTLRTDGGLRTGRDIVIAAMLGAEEYGIGTASLVAMGCIMVRQCHSNTCPVGVCTQDESLRAKFTGTADKVINLMSFIAEDVRRILASLGLNSLDEAIGRTDLLAQVSRGAPHLDDLDLNPLLVQVDTATAIEYQPDRREEVPDTLDAQILRDGEPFFARGEKMQLTYEVQNVQRSIGARASSSIVRKFGERALPEGRLHVRLTGSAGQSLGAFSTQGLLLDVIGDANDYVGKGLSGATIQLRPPTDASYSAGENTIIGNTCLYGATSGHLYAAGQAGVFAVRISGAEAVVEGCGANG
;
A
#
# COMPACT_ATOMS: atom_id res chain seq x y z
N HIS A 1 -5.93 -8.00 6.94
CA HIS A 1 -7.06 -8.96 6.95
C HIS A 1 -8.26 -8.34 6.22
N ASP A 2 -7.99 -7.50 5.25
CA ASP A 2 -8.89 -6.58 4.57
C ASP A 2 -8.59 -6.56 3.06
N ILE A 3 -7.94 -7.63 2.58
CA ILE A 3 -7.58 -7.90 1.19
C ILE A 3 -7.71 -9.42 1.00
N TYR A 4 -8.93 -9.91 0.77
CA TYR A 4 -9.18 -11.31 0.41
C TYR A 4 -9.42 -11.49 -1.09
N SER A 5 -9.67 -10.39 -1.80
CA SER A 5 -9.90 -10.35 -3.24
C SER A 5 -9.42 -9.03 -3.85
N ILE A 6 -9.59 -8.87 -5.17
CA ILE A 6 -9.15 -7.67 -5.89
C ILE A 6 -10.03 -6.46 -5.58
N GLU A 7 -11.32 -6.67 -5.33
CA GLU A 7 -12.26 -5.65 -4.90
C GLU A 7 -11.95 -5.14 -3.49
N ASP A 8 -11.49 -6.02 -2.59
CA ASP A 8 -10.99 -5.60 -1.28
C ASP A 8 -9.73 -4.74 -1.43
N LEU A 9 -8.78 -5.13 -2.29
CA LEU A 9 -7.60 -4.31 -2.58
C LEU A 9 -8.00 -2.92 -3.10
N ALA A 10 -8.96 -2.86 -4.03
CA ALA A 10 -9.50 -1.60 -4.52
C ALA A 10 -10.12 -0.76 -3.39
N HIS A 11 -10.75 -1.41 -2.43
CA HIS A 11 -11.29 -0.73 -1.26
C HIS A 11 -10.20 -0.21 -0.31
N VAL A 12 -9.12 -0.96 -0.07
CA VAL A 12 -7.96 -0.45 0.69
C VAL A 12 -7.31 0.74 -0.01
N ILE A 13 -7.12 0.67 -1.34
CA ILE A 13 -6.59 1.79 -2.12
C ILE A 13 -7.52 3.01 -1.97
N TYR A 14 -8.83 2.80 -2.04
CA TYR A 14 -9.83 3.84 -1.79
C TYR A 14 -9.69 4.45 -0.40
N ASP A 15 -9.63 3.63 0.66
CA ASP A 15 -9.45 4.09 2.05
C ASP A 15 -8.20 4.96 2.22
N LEU A 16 -7.05 4.50 1.69
CA LEU A 16 -5.78 5.22 1.74
C LEU A 16 -5.87 6.57 1.04
N LYS A 17 -6.53 6.61 -0.12
CA LYS A 17 -6.77 7.83 -0.88
C LYS A 17 -7.82 8.74 -0.26
N GLN A 18 -8.71 8.23 0.61
CA GLN A 18 -9.64 9.03 1.42
C GLN A 18 -8.95 9.67 2.63
N ILE A 19 -8.16 8.91 3.39
CA ILE A 19 -7.43 9.45 4.55
C ILE A 19 -6.27 10.35 4.14
N ASN A 20 -5.69 10.17 2.94
CA ASN A 20 -4.67 11.06 2.42
C ASN A 20 -4.95 11.42 0.94
N PRO A 21 -5.50 12.62 0.66
CA PRO A 21 -5.81 13.05 -0.71
C PRO A 21 -4.58 13.20 -1.60
N ASP A 22 -3.40 13.45 -1.01
CA ASP A 22 -2.21 13.84 -1.76
C ASP A 22 -1.27 12.66 -2.03
N CYS A 23 -1.52 11.48 -1.44
CA CYS A 23 -0.60 10.37 -1.58
C CYS A 23 -0.84 9.56 -2.85
N ARG A 24 0.26 9.01 -3.37
CA ARG A 24 0.24 7.89 -4.33
C ARG A 24 0.25 6.56 -3.58
N VAL A 25 -0.49 5.59 -4.08
CA VAL A 25 -0.60 4.25 -3.51
C VAL A 25 0.20 3.26 -4.35
N CYS A 26 1.14 2.60 -3.69
CA CYS A 26 1.98 1.55 -4.27
C CYS A 26 1.51 0.17 -3.81
N VAL A 27 1.31 -0.75 -4.74
CA VAL A 27 1.10 -2.17 -4.43
C VAL A 27 2.37 -2.93 -4.72
N LYS A 28 2.96 -3.53 -3.68
CA LYS A 28 4.16 -4.36 -3.80
C LYS A 28 3.77 -5.82 -4.03
N LEU A 29 4.09 -6.32 -5.22
CA LEU A 29 3.94 -7.71 -5.63
C LEU A 29 5.32 -8.39 -5.69
N VAL A 30 5.33 -9.70 -5.57
CA VAL A 30 6.54 -10.52 -5.81
C VAL A 30 6.41 -11.15 -7.19
N ALA A 31 7.50 -11.14 -7.95
CA ALA A 31 7.56 -11.76 -9.26
C ALA A 31 7.23 -13.25 -9.16
N GLN A 32 6.25 -13.66 -9.96
CA GLN A 32 5.82 -15.03 -10.19
C GLN A 32 5.08 -15.07 -11.53
N SER A 33 4.96 -16.25 -12.14
CA SER A 33 4.13 -16.40 -13.33
C SER A 33 2.67 -16.03 -13.01
N GLY A 34 2.05 -15.22 -13.88
CA GLY A 34 0.70 -14.70 -13.70
C GLY A 34 0.63 -13.36 -12.97
N VAL A 35 1.77 -12.80 -12.56
CA VAL A 35 1.81 -11.47 -11.91
C VAL A 35 1.32 -10.36 -12.84
N GLY A 36 1.43 -10.50 -14.16
CA GLY A 36 0.93 -9.52 -15.11
C GLY A 36 -0.60 -9.38 -15.06
N THR A 37 -1.31 -10.51 -14.92
CA THR A 37 -2.77 -10.52 -14.74
C THR A 37 -3.17 -9.83 -13.45
N VAL A 38 -2.45 -10.09 -12.35
CA VAL A 38 -2.67 -9.41 -11.07
C VAL A 38 -2.39 -7.92 -11.21
N ALA A 39 -1.30 -7.53 -11.88
CA ALA A 39 -0.95 -6.13 -12.12
C ALA A 39 -2.05 -5.38 -12.89
N ALA A 40 -2.70 -6.01 -13.88
CA ALA A 40 -3.84 -5.41 -14.56
C ALA A 40 -5.04 -5.18 -13.62
N GLY A 41 -5.31 -6.13 -12.71
CA GLY A 41 -6.31 -5.94 -11.64
C GLY A 41 -5.95 -4.77 -10.71
N VAL A 42 -4.69 -4.69 -10.29
CA VAL A 42 -4.16 -3.63 -9.43
C VAL A 42 -4.29 -2.25 -10.08
N ALA A 43 -3.97 -2.13 -11.36
CA ALA A 43 -4.15 -0.88 -12.11
C ALA A 43 -5.63 -0.48 -12.20
N LYS A 44 -6.54 -1.43 -12.46
CA LYS A 44 -8.00 -1.20 -12.45
C LYS A 44 -8.52 -0.80 -11.07
N ALA A 45 -7.88 -1.30 -10.01
CA ALA A 45 -8.13 -0.94 -8.62
C ALA A 45 -7.61 0.45 -8.21
N LYS A 46 -7.09 1.24 -9.17
CA LYS A 46 -6.63 2.63 -8.99
C LYS A 46 -5.36 2.77 -8.16
N ALA A 47 -4.48 1.76 -8.15
CA ALA A 47 -3.10 1.96 -7.68
C ALA A 47 -2.36 2.91 -8.62
N ASP A 48 -1.38 3.64 -8.09
CA ASP A 48 -0.56 4.58 -8.85
C ASP A 48 0.80 3.98 -9.23
N ILE A 49 1.27 3.04 -8.41
CA ILE A 49 2.56 2.37 -8.57
C ILE A 49 2.38 0.87 -8.34
N ILE A 50 3.01 0.07 -9.19
CA ILE A 50 3.14 -1.37 -8.99
C ILE A 50 4.62 -1.69 -8.84
N LEU A 51 5.01 -2.22 -7.68
CA LEU A 51 6.35 -2.73 -7.45
C LEU A 51 6.39 -4.22 -7.76
N ILE A 52 7.27 -4.65 -8.65
CA ILE A 52 7.61 -6.05 -8.90
C ILE A 52 8.93 -6.39 -8.20
N ALA A 53 8.85 -7.15 -7.12
CA ALA A 53 10.01 -7.58 -6.34
C ALA A 53 10.53 -8.94 -6.80
N GLY A 54 11.83 -9.06 -7.03
CA GLY A 54 12.47 -10.34 -7.34
C GLY A 54 12.59 -11.27 -6.13
N GLY A 55 12.59 -12.58 -6.36
CA GLY A 55 12.72 -13.63 -5.33
C GLY A 55 14.04 -13.62 -4.56
N VAL A 56 15.04 -12.85 -5.01
CA VAL A 56 16.35 -12.69 -4.35
C VAL A 56 16.44 -11.47 -3.42
N GLY A 57 15.30 -10.88 -3.06
CA GLY A 57 15.20 -9.77 -2.11
C GLY A 57 15.79 -10.07 -0.73
N GLY A 58 16.26 -9.03 -0.03
CA GLY A 58 16.77 -9.15 1.33
C GLY A 58 15.66 -9.26 2.37
N THR A 59 15.94 -9.90 3.51
CA THR A 59 15.03 -9.97 4.68
C THR A 59 15.84 -10.01 5.97
N GLY A 60 15.31 -9.40 7.04
CA GLY A 60 15.89 -9.47 8.38
C GLY A 60 15.65 -10.83 9.05
N ALA A 61 14.51 -11.47 8.78
CA ALA A 61 14.13 -12.76 9.30
C ALA A 61 13.11 -13.44 8.37
N SER A 62 13.39 -14.67 7.96
CA SER A 62 12.48 -15.50 7.16
C SER A 62 12.90 -16.96 7.25
N ALA A 63 11.96 -17.87 7.02
CA ALA A 63 12.28 -19.28 6.81
C ALA A 63 13.24 -19.44 5.61
N GLN A 64 14.24 -20.30 5.75
CA GLN A 64 15.21 -20.58 4.69
C GLN A 64 14.56 -21.18 3.46
N THR A 65 13.49 -21.97 3.64
CA THR A 65 12.70 -22.53 2.54
C THR A 65 12.11 -21.42 1.68
N SER A 66 11.51 -20.38 2.27
CA SER A 66 10.99 -19.24 1.52
C SER A 66 12.09 -18.48 0.79
N ILE A 67 13.25 -18.25 1.43
CA ILE A 67 14.39 -17.55 0.81
C ILE A 67 14.93 -18.31 -0.42
N LYS A 68 14.84 -19.64 -0.42
CA LYS A 68 15.42 -20.49 -1.47
C LYS A 68 14.44 -20.91 -2.55
N TYR A 69 13.15 -20.98 -2.24
CA TYR A 69 12.16 -21.66 -3.09
C TYR A 69 10.89 -20.84 -3.37
N ALA A 70 10.77 -19.61 -2.86
CA ALA A 70 9.62 -18.75 -3.14
C ALA A 70 10.02 -17.50 -3.95
N GLY A 71 9.25 -17.22 -5.00
CA GLY A 71 9.46 -16.09 -5.91
C GLY A 71 10.33 -16.42 -7.12
N LEU A 72 10.16 -15.64 -8.19
CA LEU A 72 10.91 -15.73 -9.44
C LEU A 72 11.85 -14.53 -9.62
N PRO A 73 12.79 -14.57 -10.59
CA PRO A 73 13.57 -13.40 -10.99
C PRO A 73 12.67 -12.22 -11.36
N TRP A 74 13.09 -11.00 -11.01
CA TRP A 74 12.31 -9.80 -11.29
C TRP A 74 12.21 -9.55 -12.79
N GLU A 75 13.20 -9.97 -13.58
CA GLU A 75 13.24 -9.86 -15.04
C GLU A 75 11.98 -10.49 -15.67
N MET A 76 11.57 -11.65 -15.17
CA MET A 76 10.37 -12.36 -15.64
C MET A 76 9.10 -11.62 -15.25
N GLY A 77 8.94 -11.31 -13.96
CA GLY A 77 7.71 -10.67 -13.48
C GLY A 77 7.54 -9.24 -13.99
N LEU A 78 8.63 -8.49 -14.16
CA LEU A 78 8.64 -7.12 -14.65
C LEU A 78 8.23 -7.07 -16.12
N ALA A 79 8.86 -7.92 -16.96
CA ALA A 79 8.50 -8.02 -18.37
C ALA A 79 7.04 -8.45 -18.52
N GLU A 80 6.58 -9.46 -17.77
CA GLU A 80 5.18 -9.91 -17.82
C GLU A 80 4.21 -8.78 -17.41
N ALA A 81 4.51 -8.05 -16.33
CA ALA A 81 3.68 -6.92 -15.91
C ALA A 81 3.65 -5.81 -16.97
N HIS A 82 4.81 -5.45 -17.53
CA HIS A 82 4.89 -4.45 -18.59
C HIS A 82 4.07 -4.86 -19.81
N GLN A 83 4.25 -6.09 -20.30
CA GLN A 83 3.56 -6.62 -21.46
C GLN A 83 2.04 -6.71 -21.24
N VAL A 84 1.58 -7.30 -20.13
CA VAL A 84 0.15 -7.47 -19.87
C VAL A 84 -0.55 -6.12 -19.65
N LEU A 85 0.08 -5.17 -18.97
CA LEU A 85 -0.47 -3.83 -18.82
C LEU A 85 -0.57 -3.11 -20.17
N SER A 86 0.44 -3.26 -21.04
CA SER A 86 0.42 -2.69 -22.40
C SER A 86 -0.68 -3.32 -23.25
N LEU A 87 -0.82 -4.66 -23.23
CA LEU A 87 -1.89 -5.38 -23.93
C LEU A 87 -3.30 -4.95 -23.53
N ASN A 88 -3.47 -4.45 -22.30
CA ASN A 88 -4.75 -4.01 -21.77
C ASN A 88 -4.98 -2.49 -21.84
N ASN A 89 -4.06 -1.72 -22.44
CA ASN A 89 -4.09 -0.25 -22.43
C ASN A 89 -4.19 0.32 -20.99
N LEU A 90 -3.39 -0.24 -20.09
CA LEU A 90 -3.30 0.17 -18.68
C LEU A 90 -1.89 0.65 -18.29
N ARG A 91 -0.90 0.50 -19.17
CA ARG A 91 0.51 0.78 -18.84
C ARG A 91 0.79 2.24 -18.54
N ASP A 92 0.01 3.17 -19.09
CA ASP A 92 0.07 4.62 -18.86
C ASP A 92 -0.54 5.05 -17.51
N LYS A 93 -1.28 4.15 -16.83
CA LYS A 93 -2.00 4.46 -15.59
C LYS A 93 -1.17 4.22 -14.33
N VAL A 94 -0.07 3.49 -14.45
CA VAL A 94 0.75 3.08 -13.31
C VAL A 94 2.23 3.26 -13.61
N THR A 95 2.98 3.68 -12.60
CA THR A 95 4.43 3.58 -12.62
C THR A 95 4.85 2.16 -12.27
N LEU A 96 5.72 1.54 -13.07
CA LEU A 96 6.33 0.25 -12.70
C LEU A 96 7.62 0.48 -11.93
N ARG A 97 7.69 -0.07 -10.73
CA ARG A 97 8.89 -0.08 -9.89
C ARG A 97 9.43 -1.50 -9.79
N THR A 98 10.73 -1.68 -9.66
CA THR A 98 11.30 -3.00 -9.37
C THR A 98 12.39 -2.96 -8.31
N ASP A 99 12.50 -4.05 -7.55
CA ASP A 99 13.60 -4.32 -6.63
C ASP A 99 13.97 -5.81 -6.68
N GLY A 100 15.10 -6.18 -6.07
CA GLY A 100 15.54 -7.59 -6.01
C GLY A 100 16.99 -7.79 -6.39
N GLY A 101 17.91 -7.22 -5.62
CA GLY A 101 19.34 -7.42 -5.84
C GLY A 101 19.96 -6.51 -6.92
N LEU A 102 19.31 -5.38 -7.22
CA LEU A 102 19.91 -4.32 -8.04
C LEU A 102 21.11 -3.72 -7.31
N ARG A 103 22.27 -3.67 -7.97
CA ARG A 103 23.55 -3.24 -7.38
C ARG A 103 24.36 -2.31 -8.28
N THR A 104 24.10 -2.30 -9.58
CA THR A 104 24.94 -1.63 -10.59
C THR A 104 24.12 -0.78 -11.54
N GLY A 105 24.74 0.15 -12.27
CA GLY A 105 24.05 0.93 -13.29
C GLY A 105 23.49 0.05 -14.42
N ARG A 106 24.18 -1.04 -14.76
CA ARG A 106 23.69 -2.03 -15.73
C ARG A 106 22.38 -2.68 -15.29
N ASP A 107 22.25 -3.05 -14.01
CA ASP A 107 21.00 -3.64 -13.49
C ASP A 107 19.83 -2.66 -13.67
N ILE A 108 20.08 -1.37 -13.41
CA ILE A 108 19.08 -0.29 -13.60
C ILE A 108 18.69 -0.14 -15.07
N VAL A 109 19.66 -0.08 -15.98
CA VAL A 109 19.38 0.08 -17.41
C VAL A 109 18.63 -1.13 -17.99
N ILE A 110 18.98 -2.36 -17.57
CA ILE A 110 18.23 -3.56 -17.98
C ILE A 110 16.80 -3.51 -17.42
N ALA A 111 16.62 -3.13 -16.15
CA ALA A 111 15.29 -2.96 -15.58
C ALA A 111 14.47 -1.91 -16.34
N ALA A 112 15.09 -0.79 -16.74
CA ALA A 112 14.46 0.23 -17.58
C ALA A 112 13.98 -0.37 -18.90
N MET A 113 14.86 -1.06 -19.63
CA MET A 113 14.54 -1.70 -20.91
C MET A 113 13.45 -2.77 -20.80
N LEU A 114 13.34 -3.46 -19.68
CA LEU A 114 12.25 -4.40 -19.39
C LEU A 114 10.95 -3.71 -18.91
N GLY A 115 10.96 -2.38 -18.76
CA GLY A 115 9.77 -1.56 -18.57
C GLY A 115 9.62 -0.95 -17.18
N ALA A 116 10.63 -0.98 -16.30
CA ALA A 116 10.58 -0.25 -15.02
C ALA A 116 10.90 1.25 -15.22
N GLU A 117 10.30 2.07 -14.36
CA GLU A 117 10.52 3.52 -14.25
C GLU A 117 11.26 3.87 -12.96
N GLU A 118 11.12 3.05 -11.91
CA GLU A 118 11.71 3.28 -10.59
C GLU A 118 12.41 2.02 -10.04
N TYR A 119 13.44 2.23 -9.23
CA TYR A 119 14.37 1.16 -8.85
C TYR A 119 14.67 1.15 -7.34
N GLY A 120 14.34 0.05 -6.68
CA GLY A 120 14.55 -0.13 -5.24
C GLY A 120 15.90 -0.76 -4.91
N ILE A 121 16.72 -0.05 -4.13
CA ILE A 121 18.07 -0.49 -3.72
C ILE A 121 18.12 -0.61 -2.18
N GLY A 122 17.87 -1.82 -1.68
CA GLY A 122 17.90 -2.14 -0.25
C GLY A 122 19.28 -2.60 0.22
N THR A 123 19.65 -3.85 -0.09
CA THR A 123 20.86 -4.50 0.45
C THR A 123 22.16 -3.75 0.13
N ALA A 124 22.31 -3.21 -1.09
CA ALA A 124 23.52 -2.44 -1.42
C ALA A 124 23.64 -1.17 -0.55
N SER A 125 22.51 -0.51 -0.26
CA SER A 125 22.45 0.63 0.67
C SER A 125 22.81 0.20 2.10
N LEU A 126 22.35 -0.96 2.57
CA LEU A 126 22.77 -1.52 3.87
C LEU A 126 24.28 -1.82 3.91
N VAL A 127 24.85 -2.33 2.82
CA VAL A 127 26.30 -2.57 2.70
C VAL A 127 27.08 -1.27 2.70
N ALA A 128 26.62 -0.23 1.99
CA ALA A 128 27.21 1.10 2.05
C ALA A 128 27.18 1.68 3.47
N MET A 129 26.14 1.37 4.25
CA MET A 129 26.06 1.75 5.67
C MET A 129 26.91 0.88 6.61
N GLY A 130 27.56 -0.19 6.12
CA GLY A 130 28.49 -1.01 6.89
C GLY A 130 28.08 -2.46 7.08
N CYS A 131 26.99 -2.94 6.48
CA CYS A 131 26.65 -4.36 6.50
C CYS A 131 27.76 -5.20 5.85
N ILE A 132 28.28 -6.18 6.60
CA ILE A 132 29.34 -7.10 6.15
C ILE A 132 28.79 -8.48 5.72
N MET A 133 27.47 -8.57 5.46
CA MET A 133 26.81 -9.77 4.93
C MET A 133 26.95 -11.06 5.79
N VAL A 134 27.05 -10.92 7.11
CA VAL A 134 27.19 -12.04 8.06
C VAL A 134 25.90 -12.85 8.29
N ARG A 135 24.74 -12.36 7.81
CA ARG A 135 23.43 -13.06 7.83
C ARG A 135 22.87 -13.41 9.23
N GLN A 136 23.18 -12.60 10.24
CA GLN A 136 22.68 -12.74 11.63
C GLN A 136 21.61 -11.70 12.00
N CYS A 137 20.92 -11.13 11.01
CA CYS A 137 19.95 -10.06 11.23
C CYS A 137 18.81 -10.47 12.19
N HIS A 138 18.38 -11.73 12.13
CA HIS A 138 17.32 -12.30 12.97
C HIS A 138 17.77 -12.57 14.41
N SER A 139 19.09 -12.59 14.67
CA SER A 139 19.66 -13.00 15.95
C SER A 139 19.81 -11.84 16.93
N ASN A 140 19.52 -10.60 16.50
CA ASN A 140 19.81 -9.38 17.26
C ASN A 140 21.31 -9.15 17.56
N THR A 141 22.22 -9.91 16.95
CA THR A 141 23.68 -9.88 17.20
C THR A 141 24.47 -9.24 16.06
N CYS A 142 23.91 -8.24 15.37
CA CYS A 142 24.60 -7.60 14.25
C CYS A 142 25.92 -6.96 14.70
N PRO A 143 27.09 -7.39 14.21
CA PRO A 143 28.39 -6.95 14.73
C PRO A 143 28.71 -5.49 14.43
N VAL A 144 27.95 -4.88 13.50
CA VAL A 144 28.18 -3.55 12.94
C VAL A 144 27.00 -2.59 13.21
N GLY A 145 26.08 -2.96 14.11
CA GLY A 145 25.00 -2.07 14.53
C GLY A 145 23.90 -1.78 13.50
N VAL A 146 23.84 -2.53 12.38
CA VAL A 146 22.86 -2.30 11.31
C VAL A 146 21.49 -2.91 11.65
N CYS A 147 21.43 -4.22 11.92
CA CYS A 147 20.19 -4.95 12.19
C CYS A 147 20.19 -5.48 13.63
N THR A 148 20.09 -4.59 14.62
CA THR A 148 20.06 -4.94 16.05
C THR A 148 19.37 -3.83 16.85
N GLN A 149 18.69 -4.21 17.93
CA GLN A 149 18.11 -3.31 18.92
C GLN A 149 18.97 -3.23 20.19
N ASP A 150 20.00 -4.07 20.33
CA ASP A 150 20.95 -4.02 21.45
C ASP A 150 21.76 -2.71 21.41
N GLU A 151 21.74 -1.95 22.50
CA GLU A 151 22.37 -0.63 22.58
C GLU A 151 23.90 -0.70 22.38
N SER A 152 24.56 -1.72 22.93
CA SER A 152 26.02 -1.89 22.83
C SER A 152 26.47 -2.22 21.40
N LEU A 153 25.62 -2.92 20.65
CA LEU A 153 25.86 -3.24 19.25
C LEU A 153 25.47 -2.07 18.33
N ARG A 154 24.37 -1.36 18.62
CA ARG A 154 23.98 -0.13 17.91
C ARG A 154 25.06 0.95 18.00
N ALA A 155 25.76 1.05 19.13
CA ALA A 155 26.91 1.95 19.29
C ALA A 155 28.06 1.67 18.31
N LYS A 156 28.08 0.50 17.65
CA LYS A 156 29.07 0.13 16.61
C LYS A 156 28.67 0.58 15.20
N PHE A 157 27.47 1.15 15.02
CA PHE A 157 27.01 1.63 13.72
C PHE A 157 27.84 2.82 13.23
N THR A 158 28.36 2.71 12.02
CA THR A 158 29.19 3.76 11.38
C THR A 158 28.65 4.20 10.02
N GLY A 159 27.42 3.82 9.68
CA GLY A 159 26.77 4.27 8.46
C GLY A 159 26.48 5.76 8.50
N THR A 160 26.55 6.42 7.35
CA THR A 160 26.25 7.85 7.22
C THR A 160 25.37 8.08 6.00
N ALA A 161 24.64 9.19 5.99
CA ALA A 161 23.87 9.62 4.82
C ALA A 161 24.78 9.76 3.60
N ASP A 162 25.97 10.36 3.76
CA ASP A 162 26.94 10.56 2.69
C ASP A 162 27.35 9.25 2.00
N LYS A 163 27.51 8.16 2.75
CA LYS A 163 27.83 6.85 2.16
C LYS A 163 26.72 6.35 1.23
N VAL A 164 25.47 6.59 1.59
CA VAL A 164 24.30 6.22 0.76
C VAL A 164 24.18 7.16 -0.44
N ILE A 165 24.37 8.47 -0.24
CA ILE A 165 24.41 9.46 -1.33
C ILE A 165 25.47 9.06 -2.36
N ASN A 166 26.69 8.77 -1.91
CA ASN A 166 27.79 8.35 -2.78
C ASN A 166 27.45 7.07 -3.56
N LEU A 167 26.85 6.05 -2.93
CA LEU A 167 26.39 4.85 -3.62
C LEU A 167 25.42 5.21 -4.76
N MET A 168 24.39 6.01 -4.47
CA MET A 168 23.40 6.41 -5.47
C MET A 168 24.03 7.26 -6.58
N SER A 169 24.94 8.17 -6.24
CA SER A 169 25.68 8.99 -7.21
C SER A 169 26.53 8.14 -8.15
N PHE A 170 27.20 7.10 -7.64
CA PHE A 170 27.98 6.18 -8.46
C PHE A 170 27.11 5.33 -9.38
N ILE A 171 25.99 4.80 -8.88
CA ILE A 171 25.04 4.07 -9.72
C ILE A 171 24.47 4.97 -10.81
N ALA A 172 24.08 6.21 -10.47
CA ALA A 172 23.54 7.15 -11.45
C ALA A 172 24.59 7.55 -12.51
N GLU A 173 25.85 7.74 -12.15
CA GLU A 173 26.94 7.99 -13.11
C GLU A 173 27.19 6.78 -14.03
N ASP A 174 27.13 5.57 -13.48
CA ASP A 174 27.25 4.34 -14.27
C ASP A 174 26.08 4.18 -15.27
N VAL A 175 24.85 4.50 -14.85
CA VAL A 175 23.68 4.58 -15.74
C VAL A 175 23.93 5.57 -16.88
N ARG A 176 24.35 6.82 -16.58
CA ARG A 176 24.64 7.83 -17.61
C ARG A 176 25.68 7.34 -18.62
N ARG A 177 26.75 6.69 -18.15
CA ARG A 177 27.80 6.14 -19.02
C ARG A 177 27.26 5.07 -19.97
N ILE A 178 26.41 4.18 -19.46
CA ILE A 178 25.79 3.12 -20.27
C ILE A 178 24.83 3.73 -21.29
N LEU A 179 23.96 4.66 -20.89
CA LEU A 179 23.05 5.35 -21.80
C LEU A 179 23.80 6.06 -22.93
N ALA A 180 24.87 6.80 -22.59
CA ALA A 180 25.71 7.47 -23.58
C ALA A 180 26.36 6.48 -24.56
N SER A 181 26.77 5.30 -24.08
CA SER A 181 27.33 4.25 -24.95
C SER A 181 26.31 3.64 -25.91
N LEU A 182 25.01 3.73 -25.58
CA LEU A 182 23.90 3.29 -26.40
C LEU A 182 23.33 4.42 -27.29
N GLY A 183 23.86 5.65 -27.16
CA GLY A 183 23.38 6.83 -27.87
C GLY A 183 22.07 7.42 -27.33
N LEU A 184 21.70 7.10 -26.08
CA LEU A 184 20.51 7.61 -25.41
C LEU A 184 20.85 8.81 -24.50
N ASN A 185 19.99 9.82 -24.45
CA ASN A 185 20.21 11.04 -23.67
C ASN A 185 19.54 11.00 -22.29
N SER A 186 18.57 10.11 -22.09
CA SER A 186 17.85 9.98 -20.83
C SER A 186 17.49 8.52 -20.55
N LEU A 187 17.11 8.24 -19.30
CA LEU A 187 16.63 6.91 -18.93
C LEU A 187 15.26 6.63 -19.55
N ASP A 188 14.42 7.67 -19.71
CA ASP A 188 13.09 7.57 -20.33
C ASP A 188 13.15 7.05 -21.77
N GLU A 189 14.20 7.42 -22.52
CA GLU A 189 14.44 6.89 -23.88
C GLU A 189 14.74 5.39 -23.90
N ALA A 190 15.13 4.81 -22.76
CA ALA A 190 15.43 3.39 -22.62
C ALA A 190 14.23 2.55 -22.12
N ILE A 191 13.20 3.17 -21.53
CA ILE A 191 12.12 2.43 -20.87
C ILE A 191 11.34 1.61 -21.89
N GLY A 192 11.22 0.30 -21.65
CA GLY A 192 10.53 -0.65 -22.53
C GLY A 192 11.27 -0.98 -23.85
N ARG A 193 12.48 -0.44 -24.07
CA ARG A 193 13.30 -0.69 -25.27
C ARG A 193 14.03 -2.02 -25.22
N THR A 194 13.28 -3.11 -25.15
CA THR A 194 13.83 -4.48 -25.18
C THR A 194 14.56 -4.82 -26.48
N ASP A 195 14.34 -4.07 -27.57
CA ASP A 195 15.09 -4.18 -28.83
C ASP A 195 16.59 -3.85 -28.68
N LEU A 196 16.98 -3.16 -27.61
CA LEU A 196 18.38 -2.89 -27.27
C LEU A 196 19.05 -4.04 -26.51
N LEU A 197 18.29 -5.10 -26.17
CA LEU A 197 18.78 -6.28 -25.48
C LEU A 197 18.86 -7.46 -26.43
N ALA A 198 20.00 -8.16 -26.41
CA ALA A 198 20.17 -9.42 -27.12
C ALA A 198 20.67 -10.49 -26.16
N GLN A 199 20.06 -11.67 -26.21
CA GLN A 199 20.58 -12.84 -25.53
C GLN A 199 21.88 -13.27 -26.19
N VAL A 200 22.94 -13.41 -25.39
CA VAL A 200 24.24 -13.91 -25.85
C VAL A 200 24.44 -15.30 -25.25
N SER A 201 24.44 -16.34 -26.08
CA SER A 201 24.81 -17.70 -25.64
C SER A 201 26.33 -17.81 -25.53
N ARG A 202 26.81 -18.05 -24.30
CA ARG A 202 28.23 -18.30 -23.96
C ARG A 202 28.38 -19.43 -22.94
N GLY A 203 27.41 -20.36 -22.93
CA GLY A 203 27.42 -21.52 -22.04
C GLY A 203 28.53 -22.51 -22.37
N ALA A 204 28.88 -23.36 -21.41
CA ALA A 204 29.69 -24.53 -21.70
C ALA A 204 28.89 -25.49 -22.60
N PRO A 205 29.53 -26.28 -23.50
CA PRO A 205 28.83 -27.08 -24.51
C PRO A 205 27.83 -28.12 -23.99
N HIS A 206 27.82 -28.38 -22.68
CA HIS A 206 26.97 -29.35 -22.00
C HIS A 206 25.75 -28.72 -21.32
N LEU A 207 25.53 -27.42 -21.48
CA LEU A 207 24.37 -26.71 -20.96
C LEU A 207 23.40 -26.43 -22.10
N ASP A 208 22.12 -26.75 -21.89
CA ASP A 208 21.07 -26.29 -22.78
C ASP A 208 20.90 -24.77 -22.63
N ASP A 209 20.75 -24.08 -23.76
CA ASP A 209 20.47 -22.66 -23.74
C ASP A 209 19.05 -22.39 -23.23
N LEU A 210 18.92 -21.35 -22.41
CA LEU A 210 17.61 -20.83 -22.01
C LEU A 210 16.99 -20.08 -23.18
N ASP A 211 15.66 -20.08 -23.27
CA ASP A 211 14.95 -19.18 -24.19
C ASP A 211 14.54 -17.91 -23.44
N LEU A 212 15.24 -16.79 -23.70
CA LEU A 212 14.89 -15.49 -23.12
C LEU A 212 13.96 -14.67 -24.02
N ASN A 213 13.54 -15.18 -25.18
CA ASN A 213 12.64 -14.45 -26.08
C ASN A 213 11.38 -13.93 -25.39
N PRO A 214 10.69 -14.68 -24.51
CA PRO A 214 9.50 -14.17 -23.82
C PRO A 214 9.72 -12.87 -23.03
N LEU A 215 10.94 -12.60 -22.56
CA LEU A 215 11.28 -11.36 -21.85
C LEU A 215 11.47 -10.17 -22.81
N LEU A 216 11.86 -10.44 -24.04
CA LEU A 216 12.29 -9.42 -25.01
C LEU A 216 11.18 -9.00 -25.96
N VAL A 217 10.04 -9.69 -25.97
CA VAL A 217 8.88 -9.35 -26.81
C VAL A 217 8.36 -7.95 -26.46
N GLN A 218 8.27 -7.12 -27.50
CA GLN A 218 7.56 -5.85 -27.46
C GLN A 218 6.09 -6.06 -27.81
N VAL A 219 5.20 -5.45 -27.04
CA VAL A 219 3.77 -5.44 -27.34
C VAL A 219 3.49 -4.29 -28.31
N ASP A 220 2.92 -4.62 -29.46
CA ASP A 220 2.44 -3.60 -30.40
C ASP A 220 1.24 -2.88 -29.78
N THR A 221 1.40 -1.57 -29.55
CA THR A 221 0.38 -0.72 -28.94
C THR A 221 -0.10 0.27 -30.00
N ALA A 222 -1.42 0.44 -30.11
CA ALA A 222 -2.00 1.34 -31.11
C ALA A 222 -1.58 2.81 -30.91
N THR A 223 -1.18 3.15 -29.68
CA THR A 223 -0.70 4.47 -29.27
C THR A 223 0.57 4.32 -28.45
N ALA A 224 1.53 5.23 -28.65
CA ALA A 224 2.71 5.29 -27.80
C ALA A 224 2.31 5.44 -26.32
N ILE A 225 3.00 4.72 -25.45
CA ILE A 225 2.77 4.81 -24.00
C ILE A 225 3.34 6.14 -23.51
N GLU A 226 2.50 6.95 -22.88
CA GLU A 226 2.92 8.17 -22.22
C GLU A 226 3.18 7.87 -20.73
N TYR A 227 4.45 7.98 -20.31
CA TYR A 227 4.83 7.82 -18.92
C TYR A 227 4.62 9.12 -18.14
N GLN A 228 3.87 9.06 -17.05
CA GLN A 228 3.57 10.22 -16.20
C GLN A 228 4.00 9.93 -14.76
N PRO A 229 5.27 10.20 -14.39
CA PRO A 229 5.85 9.79 -13.11
C PRO A 229 5.08 10.30 -11.88
N ASP A 230 4.47 11.49 -11.96
CA ASP A 230 3.77 12.13 -10.85
C ASP A 230 2.25 11.91 -10.87
N ARG A 231 1.73 11.13 -11.83
CA ARG A 231 0.30 10.88 -11.95
C ARG A 231 -0.23 10.13 -10.74
N ARG A 232 -1.37 10.60 -10.26
CA ARG A 232 -2.22 9.93 -9.28
C ARG A 232 -3.58 9.65 -9.91
N GLU A 233 -4.01 8.41 -9.83
CA GLU A 233 -5.35 7.99 -10.21
C GLU A 233 -6.37 8.48 -9.19
N GLU A 234 -7.20 9.44 -9.59
CA GLU A 234 -8.25 9.96 -8.71
C GLU A 234 -9.31 8.91 -8.37
N VAL A 235 -9.88 9.04 -7.18
CA VAL A 235 -10.98 8.22 -6.67
C VAL A 235 -12.20 9.08 -6.39
N PRO A 236 -13.43 8.54 -6.54
CA PRO A 236 -14.65 9.29 -6.24
C PRO A 236 -14.70 9.78 -4.79
N ASP A 237 -15.33 10.92 -4.58
CA ASP A 237 -15.67 11.39 -3.24
C ASP A 237 -16.62 10.43 -2.51
N THR A 238 -16.67 10.58 -1.19
CA THR A 238 -17.67 9.96 -0.31
C THR A 238 -18.54 11.05 0.35
N LEU A 239 -19.41 10.65 1.27
CA LEU A 239 -20.22 11.57 2.09
C LEU A 239 -19.35 12.64 2.79
N ASP A 240 -18.09 12.32 3.08
CA ASP A 240 -17.13 13.25 3.69
C ASP A 240 -16.93 14.54 2.92
N ALA A 241 -17.06 14.54 1.58
CA ALA A 241 -16.99 15.79 0.82
C ALA A 241 -18.13 16.74 1.21
N GLN A 242 -19.30 16.19 1.55
CA GLN A 242 -20.41 16.95 2.10
C GLN A 242 -20.21 17.29 3.58
N ILE A 243 -19.72 16.37 4.41
CA ILE A 243 -19.39 16.63 5.82
C ILE A 243 -18.40 17.80 5.94
N LEU A 244 -17.40 17.87 5.07
CA LEU A 244 -16.42 18.96 5.05
C LEU A 244 -17.05 20.31 4.70
N ARG A 245 -18.00 20.34 3.75
CA ARG A 245 -18.71 21.56 3.36
C ARG A 245 -19.64 22.03 4.46
N ASP A 246 -20.50 21.14 4.96
CA ASP A 246 -21.51 21.47 5.97
C ASP A 246 -20.87 21.75 7.34
N GLY A 247 -19.73 21.10 7.61
CA GLY A 247 -18.92 21.25 8.81
C GLY A 247 -17.88 22.37 8.75
N GLU A 248 -17.92 23.29 7.77
CA GLU A 248 -16.93 24.38 7.65
C GLU A 248 -16.63 25.09 8.98
N PRO A 249 -17.61 25.43 9.84
CA PRO A 249 -17.33 26.07 11.12
C PRO A 249 -16.43 25.23 12.04
N PHE A 250 -16.61 23.90 12.02
CA PHE A 250 -15.75 22.96 12.74
C PHE A 250 -14.35 22.93 12.12
N PHE A 251 -14.22 22.73 10.82
CA PHE A 251 -12.90 22.61 10.17
C PHE A 251 -12.12 23.94 10.12
N ALA A 252 -12.80 25.09 10.18
CA ALA A 252 -12.17 26.40 10.22
C ALA A 252 -11.75 26.82 11.62
N ARG A 253 -12.65 26.68 12.61
CA ARG A 253 -12.55 27.30 13.96
C ARG A 253 -12.63 26.31 15.12
N GLY A 254 -12.92 25.04 14.88
CA GLY A 254 -13.08 24.02 15.93
C GLY A 254 -14.40 24.14 16.71
N GLU A 255 -15.44 24.72 16.10
CA GLU A 255 -16.78 24.82 16.71
C GLU A 255 -17.40 23.45 16.94
N LYS A 256 -18.24 23.30 17.99
CA LYS A 256 -18.98 22.05 18.20
C LYS A 256 -20.10 21.96 17.17
N MET A 257 -20.15 20.88 16.41
CA MET A 257 -21.10 20.68 15.31
C MET A 257 -21.81 19.34 15.44
N GLN A 258 -23.07 19.32 15.03
CA GLN A 258 -23.82 18.09 14.80
C GLN A 258 -24.40 18.10 13.39
N LEU A 259 -24.13 17.05 12.62
CA LEU A 259 -24.58 16.87 11.25
C LEU A 259 -25.38 15.57 11.17
N THR A 260 -26.40 15.52 10.30
CA THR A 260 -27.26 14.35 10.14
C THR A 260 -27.41 14.02 8.66
N TYR A 261 -27.25 12.75 8.30
CA TYR A 261 -27.37 12.26 6.93
C TYR A 261 -28.09 10.92 6.86
N GLU A 262 -28.77 10.68 5.75
CA GLU A 262 -29.20 9.34 5.34
C GLU A 262 -28.04 8.65 4.59
N VAL A 263 -27.83 7.36 4.88
CA VAL A 263 -26.73 6.58 4.29
C VAL A 263 -27.19 5.28 3.65
N GLN A 264 -26.49 4.91 2.59
CA GLN A 264 -26.63 3.65 1.87
C GLN A 264 -25.28 2.95 1.75
N ASN A 265 -25.30 1.63 1.54
CA ASN A 265 -24.11 0.79 1.50
C ASN A 265 -23.09 1.16 0.41
N VAL A 266 -23.48 1.98 -0.58
CA VAL A 266 -22.61 2.51 -1.63
C VAL A 266 -21.68 3.62 -1.14
N GLN A 267 -22.02 4.29 -0.03
CA GLN A 267 -21.18 5.31 0.61
C GLN A 267 -20.17 4.64 1.54
N ARG A 268 -18.92 4.64 1.12
CA ARG A 268 -17.81 3.92 1.75
C ARG A 268 -16.87 4.87 2.48
N SER A 269 -16.14 4.35 3.47
CA SER A 269 -15.06 5.07 4.16
C SER A 269 -15.49 6.39 4.80
N ILE A 270 -16.76 6.47 5.23
CA ILE A 270 -17.33 7.68 5.86
C ILE A 270 -16.53 7.99 7.14
N GLY A 271 -16.05 9.22 7.27
CA GLY A 271 -15.24 9.71 8.38
C GLY A 271 -13.74 9.74 8.09
N ALA A 272 -13.23 9.02 7.08
CA ALA A 272 -11.81 8.96 6.79
C ALA A 272 -11.24 10.30 6.29
N ARG A 273 -11.91 10.96 5.34
CA ARG A 273 -11.49 12.25 4.78
C ARG A 273 -11.76 13.40 5.76
N ALA A 274 -12.84 13.33 6.53
CA ALA A 274 -13.10 14.22 7.65
C ALA A 274 -11.95 14.13 8.67
N SER A 275 -11.51 12.92 9.00
CA SER A 275 -10.38 12.69 9.92
C SER A 275 -9.05 13.19 9.37
N SER A 276 -8.80 13.02 8.07
CA SER A 276 -7.66 13.65 7.38
C SER A 276 -7.61 15.15 7.62
N SER A 277 -8.77 15.80 7.46
CA SER A 277 -8.90 17.25 7.61
C SER A 277 -8.77 17.69 9.06
N ILE A 278 -9.28 16.91 10.01
CA ILE A 278 -9.07 17.12 11.46
C ILE A 278 -7.57 17.10 11.78
N VAL A 279 -6.87 16.03 11.39
CA VAL A 279 -5.43 15.88 11.68
C VAL A 279 -4.62 16.99 11.02
N ARG A 280 -4.90 17.33 9.76
CA ARG A 280 -4.17 18.40 9.04
C ARG A 280 -4.39 19.77 9.67
N LYS A 281 -5.58 20.05 10.18
CA LYS A 281 -5.93 21.35 10.77
C LYS A 281 -5.50 21.49 12.22
N PHE A 282 -5.74 20.46 13.03
CA PHE A 282 -5.61 20.51 14.48
C PHE A 282 -4.40 19.71 15.01
N GLY A 283 -3.80 18.86 14.20
CA GLY A 283 -2.67 18.01 14.56
C GLY A 283 -3.07 16.96 15.61
N GLU A 284 -2.12 16.63 16.49
CA GLU A 284 -2.33 15.74 17.65
C GLU A 284 -3.12 16.40 18.80
N ARG A 285 -3.66 17.62 18.60
CA ARG A 285 -4.47 18.26 19.63
C ARG A 285 -5.72 17.42 19.86
N ALA A 286 -5.83 16.87 21.06
CA ALA A 286 -7.04 16.20 21.52
C ALA A 286 -8.23 17.17 21.45
N LEU A 287 -9.08 17.00 20.44
CA LEU A 287 -10.40 17.60 20.44
C LEU A 287 -11.27 16.80 21.43
N PRO A 288 -12.16 17.46 22.20
CA PRO A 288 -13.11 16.73 23.03
C PRO A 288 -13.89 15.72 22.19
N GLU A 289 -14.18 14.56 22.75
CA GLU A 289 -14.97 13.53 22.07
C GLU A 289 -16.31 14.10 21.56
N GLY A 290 -16.69 13.71 20.34
CA GLY A 290 -17.92 14.18 19.71
C GLY A 290 -18.01 15.69 19.50
N ARG A 291 -16.86 16.38 19.39
CA ARG A 291 -16.84 17.79 18.98
C ARG A 291 -17.47 17.97 17.59
N LEU A 292 -17.19 17.04 16.67
CA LEU A 292 -17.95 16.84 15.46
C LEU A 292 -18.76 15.55 15.62
N HIS A 293 -20.08 15.68 15.75
CA HIS A 293 -21.00 14.56 15.86
C HIS A 293 -21.73 14.37 14.53
N VAL A 294 -21.49 13.25 13.86
CA VAL A 294 -22.14 12.91 12.59
C VAL A 294 -23.11 11.76 12.85
N ARG A 295 -24.40 12.04 12.76
CA ARG A 295 -25.47 11.05 12.85
C ARG A 295 -25.82 10.53 11.46
N LEU A 296 -25.86 9.22 11.31
CA LEU A 296 -26.15 8.53 10.07
C LEU A 296 -27.36 7.61 10.28
N THR A 297 -28.35 7.67 9.39
CA THR A 297 -29.49 6.75 9.40
C THR A 297 -29.43 5.87 8.15
N GLY A 298 -29.53 4.55 8.31
CA GLY A 298 -29.51 3.59 7.20
C GLY A 298 -28.38 2.56 7.31
N SER A 299 -27.83 2.14 6.17
CA SER A 299 -26.78 1.11 6.10
C SER A 299 -25.48 1.74 5.63
N ALA A 300 -24.45 1.74 6.47
CA ALA A 300 -23.14 2.26 6.08
C ALA A 300 -22.37 1.25 5.23
N GLY A 301 -21.71 1.74 4.17
CA GLY A 301 -20.81 0.92 3.36
C GLY A 301 -19.56 0.47 4.11
N GLN A 302 -18.68 -0.23 3.39
CA GLN A 302 -17.42 -0.72 3.94
C GLN A 302 -16.55 0.42 4.51
N SER A 303 -15.75 0.11 5.54
CA SER A 303 -14.79 1.02 6.17
C SER A 303 -15.41 2.24 6.86
N LEU A 304 -16.63 2.13 7.38
CA LEU A 304 -17.20 3.16 8.25
C LEU A 304 -16.23 3.53 9.37
N GLY A 305 -15.88 4.81 9.47
CA GLY A 305 -14.97 5.33 10.48
C GLY A 305 -13.53 4.85 10.35
N ALA A 306 -13.11 4.39 9.17
CA ALA A 306 -11.72 4.02 8.94
C ALA A 306 -10.76 5.18 9.27
N PHE A 307 -9.72 4.87 10.04
CA PHE A 307 -8.70 5.80 10.51
C PHE A 307 -9.24 7.01 11.29
N SER A 308 -10.45 6.89 11.83
CA SER A 308 -11.12 8.06 12.41
C SER A 308 -10.46 8.51 13.70
N THR A 309 -10.23 9.83 13.79
CA THR A 309 -9.44 10.44 14.85
C THR A 309 -10.29 11.07 15.96
N GLN A 310 -9.65 11.32 17.10
CA GLN A 310 -10.29 11.95 18.25
C GLN A 310 -10.99 13.28 17.88
N GLY A 311 -12.18 13.48 18.44
CA GLY A 311 -13.04 14.63 18.15
C GLY A 311 -14.20 14.29 17.22
N LEU A 312 -14.11 13.20 16.46
CA LEU A 312 -15.19 12.67 15.65
C LEU A 312 -16.02 11.65 16.46
N LEU A 313 -17.34 11.81 16.42
CA LEU A 313 -18.32 10.81 16.85
C LEU A 313 -19.19 10.43 15.65
N LEU A 314 -19.20 9.15 15.30
CA LEU A 314 -20.09 8.58 14.29
C LEU A 314 -21.23 7.82 14.99
N ASP A 315 -22.46 8.34 14.87
CA ASP A 315 -23.67 7.79 15.48
C ASP A 315 -24.57 7.17 14.42
N VAL A 316 -24.56 5.84 14.28
CA VAL A 316 -25.33 5.11 13.26
C VAL A 316 -26.60 4.53 13.85
N ILE A 317 -27.73 4.87 13.23
CA ILE A 317 -29.04 4.25 13.45
C ILE A 317 -29.33 3.36 12.25
N GLY A 318 -29.13 2.06 12.42
CA GLY A 318 -29.17 1.06 11.35
C GLY A 318 -28.03 0.05 11.49
N ASP A 319 -27.32 -0.23 10.40
CA ASP A 319 -26.26 -1.24 10.32
C ASP A 319 -25.04 -0.74 9.53
N ALA A 320 -23.96 -1.53 9.52
CA ALA A 320 -22.79 -1.27 8.71
C ALA A 320 -22.16 -2.56 8.15
N ASN A 321 -21.51 -2.43 7.00
CA ASN A 321 -20.77 -3.53 6.36
C ASN A 321 -19.41 -3.78 7.02
N ASP A 322 -18.51 -4.49 6.33
CA ASP A 322 -17.18 -4.85 6.84
C ASP A 322 -16.31 -3.62 7.19
N TYR A 323 -15.29 -3.87 8.02
CA TYR A 323 -14.20 -2.93 8.33
C TYR A 323 -14.60 -1.70 9.16
N VAL A 324 -15.69 -1.77 9.94
CA VAL A 324 -16.06 -0.69 10.88
C VAL A 324 -14.89 -0.39 11.82
N GLY A 325 -14.48 0.87 11.87
CA GLY A 325 -13.35 1.32 12.69
C GLY A 325 -12.01 0.70 12.29
N LYS A 326 -11.82 0.29 11.04
CA LYS A 326 -10.50 -0.12 10.52
C LYS A 326 -9.45 0.94 10.85
N GLY A 327 -8.40 0.55 11.57
CA GLY A 327 -7.34 1.45 12.00
C GLY A 327 -7.84 2.62 12.88
N LEU A 328 -8.89 2.43 13.68
CA LEU A 328 -9.43 3.48 14.57
C LEU A 328 -8.31 4.17 15.37
N SER A 329 -8.38 5.49 15.44
CA SER A 329 -7.31 6.35 15.96
C SER A 329 -7.85 7.44 16.90
N GLY A 330 -8.77 7.06 17.78
CA GLY A 330 -9.26 7.90 18.88
C GLY A 330 -10.69 8.41 18.72
N ALA A 331 -11.35 8.18 17.59
CA ALA A 331 -12.77 8.50 17.43
C ALA A 331 -13.67 7.54 18.24
N THR A 332 -14.92 7.95 18.42
CA THR A 332 -15.98 7.06 18.91
C THR A 332 -16.93 6.72 17.77
N ILE A 333 -17.23 5.44 17.61
CA ILE A 333 -18.23 4.93 16.66
C ILE A 333 -19.28 4.20 17.49
N GLN A 334 -20.54 4.56 17.31
CA GLN A 334 -21.65 3.88 17.96
C GLN A 334 -22.69 3.47 16.93
N LEU A 335 -23.19 2.24 17.02
CA LEU A 335 -24.19 1.68 16.12
C LEU A 335 -25.32 1.04 16.93
N ARG A 336 -26.56 1.32 16.54
CA ARG A 336 -27.75 0.68 17.11
C ARG A 336 -28.83 0.48 16.05
N PRO A 337 -29.70 -0.53 16.21
CA PRO A 337 -30.88 -0.66 15.37
C PRO A 337 -31.82 0.56 15.50
N PRO A 338 -32.70 0.79 14.52
CA PRO A 338 -33.81 1.74 14.65
C PRO A 338 -34.67 1.44 15.88
N THR A 339 -35.26 2.46 16.49
CA THR A 339 -36.07 2.31 17.72
C THR A 339 -37.33 1.48 17.52
N ASP A 340 -37.80 1.35 16.29
CA ASP A 340 -38.96 0.55 15.87
C ASP A 340 -38.59 -0.84 15.36
N ALA A 341 -37.32 -1.27 15.52
CA ALA A 341 -36.88 -2.61 15.16
C ALA A 341 -37.68 -3.68 15.93
N SER A 342 -38.25 -4.65 15.20
CA SER A 342 -39.07 -5.72 15.77
C SER A 342 -38.27 -6.96 16.21
N TYR A 343 -36.93 -6.88 16.20
CA TYR A 343 -36.02 -7.99 16.49
C TYR A 343 -35.09 -7.64 17.66
N SER A 344 -34.56 -8.67 18.32
CA SER A 344 -33.58 -8.52 19.42
C SER A 344 -32.21 -8.17 18.87
N ALA A 345 -31.64 -7.04 19.29
CA ALA A 345 -30.33 -6.56 18.83
C ALA A 345 -29.22 -7.63 19.01
N GLY A 346 -29.10 -8.21 20.20
CA GLY A 346 -28.02 -9.16 20.53
C GLY A 346 -28.10 -10.51 19.83
N GLU A 347 -29.21 -10.82 19.16
CA GLU A 347 -29.39 -12.04 18.38
C GLU A 347 -29.16 -11.81 16.87
N ASN A 348 -28.89 -10.58 16.45
CA ASN A 348 -28.79 -10.19 15.05
C ASN A 348 -27.46 -9.48 14.74
N THR A 349 -26.95 -9.68 13.54
CA THR A 349 -25.74 -9.01 13.06
C THR A 349 -26.01 -7.55 12.77
N ILE A 350 -25.14 -6.66 13.25
CA ILE A 350 -25.20 -5.21 13.01
C ILE A 350 -23.96 -4.67 12.28
N ILE A 351 -22.82 -5.34 12.44
CA ILE A 351 -21.55 -4.98 11.78
C ILE A 351 -20.91 -6.19 11.12
N GLY A 352 -20.23 -5.95 10.00
CA GLY A 352 -19.56 -6.99 9.22
C GLY A 352 -18.27 -7.53 9.83
N ASN A 353 -17.39 -8.00 8.96
CA ASN A 353 -16.13 -8.64 9.28
C ASN A 353 -14.97 -7.66 9.43
N THR A 354 -13.94 -8.13 10.14
CA THR A 354 -12.65 -7.46 10.34
C THR A 354 -12.81 -6.03 10.87
N CYS A 355 -13.81 -5.82 11.73
CA CYS A 355 -13.99 -4.56 12.44
C CYS A 355 -12.81 -4.33 13.39
N LEU A 356 -12.44 -3.06 13.58
CA LEU A 356 -11.29 -2.62 14.39
C LEU A 356 -9.94 -3.18 13.94
N TYR A 357 -9.81 -3.55 12.67
CA TYR A 357 -8.56 -4.08 12.15
C TYR A 357 -7.38 -3.13 12.40
N GLY A 358 -6.44 -3.53 13.24
CA GLY A 358 -5.27 -2.72 13.57
C GLY A 358 -5.59 -1.41 14.30
N ALA A 359 -6.76 -1.27 14.92
CA ALA A 359 -7.13 -0.09 15.69
C ALA A 359 -6.14 0.17 16.83
N THR A 360 -5.79 1.43 17.05
CA THR A 360 -4.75 1.87 18.01
C THR A 360 -5.32 2.62 19.21
N SER A 361 -6.49 3.25 19.06
CA SER A 361 -7.20 3.97 20.12
C SER A 361 -8.63 4.28 19.68
N GLY A 362 -9.48 4.72 20.61
CA GLY A 362 -10.89 5.06 20.35
C GLY A 362 -11.86 4.00 20.84
N HIS A 363 -13.15 4.27 20.64
CA HIS A 363 -14.23 3.43 21.18
C HIS A 363 -15.18 2.96 20.06
N LEU A 364 -15.58 1.69 20.11
CA LEU A 364 -16.66 1.14 19.27
C LEU A 364 -17.75 0.51 20.14
N TYR A 365 -18.97 1.02 20.03
CA TYR A 365 -20.14 0.46 20.70
C TYR A 365 -21.15 -0.01 19.65
N ALA A 366 -21.43 -1.30 19.55
CA ALA A 366 -22.40 -1.82 18.59
C ALA A 366 -23.45 -2.70 19.30
N ALA A 367 -24.71 -2.25 19.26
CA ALA A 367 -25.83 -3.01 19.79
C ALA A 367 -26.25 -4.13 18.81
N GLY A 368 -25.47 -5.20 18.80
CA GLY A 368 -25.70 -6.40 17.99
C GLY A 368 -24.43 -7.22 17.78
N GLN A 369 -24.52 -8.25 16.95
CA GLN A 369 -23.41 -9.17 16.66
C GLN A 369 -22.49 -8.63 15.56
N ALA A 370 -21.20 -8.97 15.67
CA ALA A 370 -20.19 -8.73 14.67
C ALA A 370 -19.83 -10.03 13.91
N GLY A 371 -19.26 -9.89 12.71
CA GLY A 371 -18.57 -10.98 12.02
C GLY A 371 -17.23 -11.33 12.69
N VAL A 372 -16.17 -11.51 11.89
CA VAL A 372 -14.78 -11.55 12.41
C VAL A 372 -14.47 -10.21 13.09
N PHE A 373 -13.89 -10.20 14.29
CA PHE A 373 -13.81 -8.98 15.12
C PHE A 373 -12.41 -8.74 15.70
N ALA A 374 -12.09 -7.46 15.98
CA ALA A 374 -10.90 -7.01 16.74
C ALA A 374 -9.52 -7.56 16.27
N VAL A 375 -9.41 -7.95 15.01
CA VAL A 375 -8.16 -8.51 14.45
C VAL A 375 -7.02 -7.51 14.60
N ARG A 376 -5.97 -7.89 15.35
CA ARG A 376 -4.79 -7.05 15.64
C ARG A 376 -5.10 -5.73 16.35
N ILE A 377 -6.19 -5.65 17.12
CA ILE A 377 -6.45 -4.49 17.98
C ILE A 377 -5.26 -4.23 18.90
N SER A 378 -4.87 -2.95 19.02
CA SER A 378 -3.64 -2.52 19.70
C SER A 378 -3.86 -1.32 20.63
N GLY A 379 -5.11 -1.04 21.03
CA GLY A 379 -5.42 0.00 22.02
C GLY A 379 -6.80 0.66 21.94
N ALA A 380 -7.68 0.22 21.04
CA ALA A 380 -9.09 0.63 21.05
C ALA A 380 -9.91 -0.21 22.04
N GLU A 381 -11.01 0.36 22.53
CA GLU A 381 -11.98 -0.31 23.40
C GLU A 381 -13.27 -0.56 22.64
N ALA A 382 -13.93 -1.69 22.89
CA ALA A 382 -15.16 -2.02 22.21
C ALA A 382 -16.14 -2.82 23.04
N VAL A 383 -17.43 -2.62 22.78
CA VAL A 383 -18.53 -3.43 23.30
C VAL A 383 -19.41 -3.85 22.13
N VAL A 384 -19.59 -5.16 21.98
CA VAL A 384 -20.49 -5.80 21.01
C VAL A 384 -21.29 -6.89 21.71
N GLU A 385 -22.45 -7.25 21.16
CA GLU A 385 -23.37 -8.22 21.80
C GLU A 385 -23.16 -9.67 21.31
N GLY A 386 -22.21 -9.88 20.41
CA GLY A 386 -21.73 -11.18 19.96
C GLY A 386 -20.68 -11.03 18.87
N CYS A 387 -19.90 -12.07 18.60
CA CYS A 387 -18.95 -12.09 17.47
C CYS A 387 -18.87 -13.46 16.82
N GLY A 388 -18.49 -13.49 15.54
CA GLY A 388 -18.17 -14.70 14.81
C GLY A 388 -16.84 -15.33 15.26
N ALA A 389 -16.38 -16.32 14.50
CA ALA A 389 -15.09 -16.97 14.76
C ALA A 389 -13.91 -16.02 14.54
N ASN A 390 -12.79 -16.27 15.23
CA ASN A 390 -11.56 -15.48 15.18
C ASN A 390 -11.74 -14.01 15.64
N GLY A 391 -12.54 -13.81 16.69
CA GLY A 391 -12.68 -12.54 17.40
C GLY A 391 -11.54 -12.22 18.36
#